data_AF-A0A1R4JC34-F1
#
_entry.id   AF-A0A1R4JC34-F1
#
_cell.length_a   1.000
_cell.length_b   1.000
_cell.length_c   1.000
_cell.angle_alpha   90.00
_cell.angle_beta   90.00
_cell.angle_gamma   90.00
#
_symmetry.space_group_name_H-M   'P 1'
#
loop_
_entity.id
_entity.type
_entity.pdbx_description
1 polymer ?
#
loop_
_entity_poly.entity_id
_entity_poly.type
_entity_poly.pdbx_seq_one_letter_code
_entity_poly.pdbx_strand_id
1 'polypeptide(L)'
;MPDKSFLENYSLYRKFRIDVLPRALNQWPVVSINMSCPKCKSNQTFVMNNYYWENFEYQNYPSEGVNVRLVYLCTHCQEFERLFYVKAGDDKQGAWYMKIGQFPAWEVSGDANVELLLGKHAGYYKKGLICESQGYGIGAFGYYRRIVEEVIDELLEEIADLLSGQELAAYQVALEKTKTTIVTADKIVIVKDLLPAILRPDGMNPLSALHSTLSQGLHAESDEDCLDLAENCREILVFLVNQVAASKQTAKSFTASMRKLLDKKSEKNNS
;
A
#
# COMPACT_ATOMS: atom_id res chain seq x y z
N MET A 1 2.97 -4.36 -20.67
CA MET A 1 1.98 -3.56 -21.45
C MET A 1 1.21 -2.67 -20.47
N PRO A 2 0.63 -1.49 -20.82
CA PRO A 2 -0.13 -0.73 -19.84
C PRO A 2 -1.37 -1.54 -19.51
N ASP A 3 -1.34 -2.22 -18.37
CA ASP A 3 -2.44 -3.02 -17.91
C ASP A 3 -3.32 -2.19 -16.97
N LYS A 4 -4.39 -2.82 -16.53
CA LYS A 4 -5.34 -2.22 -15.59
C LYS A 4 -4.64 -1.78 -14.30
N SER A 5 -3.69 -2.58 -13.79
CA SER A 5 -2.96 -2.29 -12.54
C SER A 5 -2.06 -1.07 -12.68
N PHE A 6 -1.34 -0.94 -13.80
CA PHE A 6 -0.50 0.22 -14.09
C PHE A 6 -1.29 1.53 -14.06
N LEU A 7 -2.46 1.55 -14.70
CA LEU A 7 -3.28 2.77 -14.75
C LEU A 7 -3.96 3.06 -13.41
N GLU A 8 -4.54 2.04 -12.79
CA GLU A 8 -5.36 2.20 -11.58
C GLU A 8 -4.55 2.41 -10.31
N ASN A 9 -3.40 1.74 -10.17
CA ASN A 9 -2.71 1.54 -8.88
C ASN A 9 -1.28 2.06 -8.87
N TYR A 10 -0.60 2.15 -10.02
CA TYR A 10 0.82 2.50 -10.05
C TYR A 10 1.07 4.01 -9.88
N SER A 11 2.20 4.40 -9.28
CA SER A 11 2.51 5.81 -8.99
C SER A 11 2.94 6.61 -10.22
N LEU A 12 2.94 7.95 -10.10
CA LEU A 12 3.59 8.83 -11.09
C LEU A 12 5.12 8.74 -10.94
N TYR A 13 5.81 8.99 -12.03
CA TYR A 13 7.27 9.09 -12.14
C TYR A 13 8.08 7.85 -11.75
N ARG A 14 7.41 6.70 -11.60
CA ARG A 14 8.06 5.41 -11.42
C ARG A 14 8.02 4.58 -12.71
N LYS A 15 9.09 3.82 -12.98
CA LYS A 15 9.19 2.93 -14.13
C LYS A 15 8.51 1.59 -13.84
N PHE A 16 7.34 1.39 -14.40
CA PHE A 16 6.66 0.10 -14.45
C PHE A 16 7.35 -0.80 -15.47
N ARG A 17 8.08 -1.81 -14.98
CA ARG A 17 8.85 -2.74 -15.82
C ARG A 17 7.93 -3.69 -16.58
N ILE A 18 8.26 -3.92 -17.85
CA ILE A 18 7.50 -4.79 -18.75
C ILE A 18 8.46 -5.70 -19.53
N ASP A 19 8.01 -6.90 -19.88
CA ASP A 19 8.85 -7.86 -20.61
C ASP A 19 9.23 -7.36 -22.01
N VAL A 20 8.24 -6.79 -22.73
CA VAL A 20 8.40 -6.33 -24.10
C VAL A 20 7.61 -5.04 -24.33
N LEU A 21 8.28 -4.03 -24.90
CA LEU A 21 7.64 -2.85 -25.46
C LEU A 21 7.12 -3.16 -26.87
N PRO A 22 5.80 -3.03 -27.16
CA PRO A 22 5.30 -3.18 -28.52
C PRO A 22 6.02 -2.22 -29.46
N ARG A 23 6.32 -2.63 -30.70
CA ARG A 23 7.14 -1.80 -31.61
C ARG A 23 6.44 -0.51 -32.02
N ALA A 24 5.11 -0.52 -32.09
CA ALA A 24 4.31 0.59 -32.55
C ALA A 24 3.11 0.88 -31.63
N LEU A 25 2.68 2.15 -31.58
CA LEU A 25 1.58 2.61 -30.73
C LEU A 25 0.24 1.90 -31.00
N ASN A 26 -0.05 1.54 -32.24
CA ASN A 26 -1.26 0.78 -32.59
C ASN A 26 -1.28 -0.66 -32.08
N GLN A 27 -0.17 -1.16 -31.53
CA GLN A 27 -0.08 -2.48 -30.93
C GLN A 27 -0.25 -2.44 -29.41
N TRP A 28 -0.37 -1.25 -28.81
CA TRP A 28 -0.60 -1.12 -27.39
C TRP A 28 -2.03 -1.58 -27.05
N PRO A 29 -2.22 -2.42 -26.02
CA PRO A 29 -3.55 -2.87 -25.65
C PRO A 29 -4.36 -1.71 -25.09
N VAL A 30 -5.65 -1.69 -25.40
CA VAL A 30 -6.62 -0.80 -24.77
C VAL A 30 -7.33 -1.60 -23.68
N VAL A 31 -7.26 -1.11 -22.45
CA VAL A 31 -7.90 -1.74 -21.29
C VAL A 31 -9.05 -0.86 -20.79
N SER A 32 -10.02 -1.47 -20.13
CA SER A 32 -10.97 -0.72 -19.31
C SER A 32 -10.45 -0.64 -17.88
N ILE A 33 -10.73 0.46 -17.20
CA ILE A 33 -10.34 0.69 -15.80
C ILE A 33 -11.59 0.89 -14.94
N ASN A 34 -11.47 0.65 -13.64
CA ASN A 34 -12.49 0.83 -12.64
C ASN A 34 -11.94 1.75 -11.54
N MET A 35 -12.49 2.97 -11.46
CA MET A 35 -12.01 3.98 -10.51
C MET A 35 -13.18 4.84 -10.00
N SER A 36 -12.95 5.61 -8.93
CA SER A 36 -13.93 6.57 -8.44
C SER A 36 -14.20 7.67 -9.47
N CYS A 37 -15.48 7.91 -9.75
CA CYS A 37 -15.96 9.01 -10.58
C CYS A 37 -16.49 10.15 -9.68
N PRO A 38 -15.89 11.35 -9.72
CA PRO A 38 -16.35 12.50 -8.90
C PRO A 38 -17.79 12.95 -9.19
N LYS A 39 -18.28 12.72 -10.41
CA LYS A 39 -19.67 13.03 -10.81
C LYS A 39 -20.66 12.00 -10.25
N CYS A 40 -20.34 10.71 -10.37
CA CYS A 40 -21.20 9.63 -9.89
C CYS A 40 -21.10 9.39 -8.38
N LYS A 41 -20.00 9.84 -7.76
CA LYS A 41 -19.64 9.59 -6.35
C LYS A 41 -19.58 8.10 -6.00
N SER A 42 -19.15 7.29 -6.96
CA SER A 42 -18.97 5.85 -6.81
C SER A 42 -17.88 5.35 -7.76
N ASN A 43 -17.41 4.12 -7.54
CA ASN A 43 -16.55 3.45 -8.50
C ASN A 43 -17.35 3.14 -9.77
N GLN A 44 -16.74 3.45 -10.92
CA GLN A 44 -17.33 3.30 -12.23
C GLN A 44 -16.31 2.71 -13.20
N THR A 45 -16.82 2.08 -14.25
CA THR A 45 -15.98 1.66 -15.37
C THR A 45 -15.68 2.86 -16.26
N PHE A 46 -14.45 2.95 -16.73
CA PHE A 46 -14.00 3.92 -17.70
C PHE A 46 -13.40 3.21 -18.91
N VAL A 47 -13.67 3.74 -20.09
CA VAL A 47 -13.15 3.24 -21.37
C VAL A 47 -12.34 4.32 -22.06
N MET A 48 -11.28 3.94 -22.75
CA MET A 48 -10.45 4.88 -23.50
C MET A 48 -11.27 5.48 -24.65
N ASN A 49 -11.32 6.81 -24.72
CA ASN A 49 -12.08 7.60 -25.68
C ASN A 49 -11.18 8.26 -26.75
N ASN A 50 -9.87 7.99 -26.71
CA ASN A 50 -8.90 8.47 -27.68
C ASN A 50 -8.02 7.32 -28.18
N TYR A 51 -7.04 7.65 -29.03
CA TYR A 51 -6.03 6.70 -29.52
C TYR A 51 -4.65 7.07 -28.98
N TYR A 52 -3.78 6.07 -28.78
CA TYR A 52 -2.40 6.32 -28.33
C TYR A 52 -1.62 7.24 -29.29
N TRP A 53 -1.93 7.17 -30.59
CA TRP A 53 -1.29 7.94 -31.65
C TRP A 53 -2.01 9.26 -32.00
N GLU A 54 -2.97 9.73 -31.18
CA GLU A 54 -3.79 10.91 -31.52
C GLU A 54 -2.98 12.19 -31.78
N ASN A 55 -1.78 12.30 -31.19
CA ASN A 55 -0.87 13.44 -31.34
C ASN A 55 0.33 13.12 -32.25
N PHE A 56 0.21 12.07 -33.06
CA PHE A 56 1.25 11.61 -33.99
C PHE A 56 0.72 11.56 -35.42
N GLU A 57 1.62 11.64 -36.39
CA GLU A 57 1.26 11.72 -37.81
C GLU A 57 0.63 10.42 -38.35
N TYR A 58 0.92 9.27 -37.73
CA TYR A 58 0.46 7.96 -38.20
C TYR A 58 0.29 6.97 -37.05
N GLN A 59 -0.59 5.98 -37.25
CA GLN A 59 -1.02 5.04 -36.20
C GLN A 59 0.09 4.12 -35.69
N ASN A 60 1.02 3.72 -36.55
CA ASN A 60 2.11 2.80 -36.22
C ASN A 60 3.40 3.53 -35.80
N TYR A 61 3.26 4.70 -35.14
CA TYR A 61 4.40 5.45 -34.62
C TYR A 61 5.25 4.59 -33.67
N PRO A 62 6.60 4.62 -33.76
CA PRO A 62 7.47 3.83 -32.89
C PRO A 62 7.20 4.10 -31.41
N SER A 63 7.18 3.05 -30.57
CA SER A 63 6.84 3.21 -29.14
C SER A 63 7.99 3.71 -28.26
N GLU A 64 9.23 3.69 -28.75
CA GLU A 64 10.40 4.00 -27.93
C GLU A 64 10.52 5.52 -27.71
N GLY A 65 10.63 5.94 -26.44
CA GLY A 65 10.86 7.34 -26.07
C GLY A 65 9.64 8.26 -26.22
N VAL A 66 8.46 7.71 -26.53
CA VAL A 66 7.24 8.49 -26.75
C VAL A 66 6.53 8.88 -25.47
N ASN A 67 5.80 10.01 -25.55
CA ASN A 67 4.82 10.43 -24.55
C ASN A 67 3.43 10.36 -25.19
N VAL A 68 2.52 9.61 -24.59
CA VAL A 68 1.14 9.44 -25.07
C VAL A 68 0.15 9.99 -24.05
N ARG A 69 -0.94 10.57 -24.54
CA ARG A 69 -2.10 10.99 -23.72
C ARG A 69 -3.16 9.90 -23.81
N LEU A 70 -3.73 9.52 -22.67
CA LEU A 70 -4.84 8.57 -22.59
C LEU A 70 -6.03 9.30 -21.96
N VAL A 71 -7.16 9.31 -22.65
CA VAL A 71 -8.41 9.93 -22.21
C VAL A 71 -9.41 8.82 -21.92
N TYR A 72 -9.87 8.73 -20.68
CA TYR A 72 -10.79 7.71 -20.21
C TYR A 72 -12.13 8.33 -19.83
N LEU A 73 -13.20 7.92 -20.50
CA LEU A 73 -14.55 8.43 -20.27
C LEU A 73 -15.33 7.48 -19.36
N CYS A 74 -15.99 8.03 -18.34
CA CYS A 74 -16.87 7.27 -17.46
C CYS A 74 -18.06 6.69 -18.25
N THR A 75 -18.24 5.38 -18.23
CA THR A 75 -19.31 4.73 -19.00
C THR A 75 -20.70 5.03 -18.45
N HIS A 76 -20.81 5.38 -17.17
CA HIS A 76 -22.08 5.66 -16.51
C HIS A 76 -22.58 7.09 -16.74
N CYS A 77 -21.80 8.11 -16.38
CA CYS A 77 -22.25 9.49 -16.53
C CYS A 77 -21.95 10.10 -17.90
N GLN A 78 -21.01 9.55 -18.68
CA GLN A 78 -20.58 10.09 -19.99
C GLN A 78 -20.13 11.56 -19.96
N GLU A 79 -19.90 12.15 -18.77
CA GLU A 79 -19.50 13.55 -18.59
C GLU A 79 -18.07 13.69 -18.08
N PHE A 80 -17.60 12.71 -17.32
CA PHE A 80 -16.33 12.83 -16.59
C PHE A 80 -15.21 12.09 -17.30
N GLU A 81 -14.16 12.84 -17.65
CA GLU A 81 -12.93 12.31 -18.22
C GLU A 81 -11.81 12.22 -17.19
N ARG A 82 -11.12 11.09 -17.21
CA ARG A 82 -9.86 10.88 -16.51
C ARG A 82 -8.73 10.87 -17.54
N LEU A 83 -7.65 11.57 -17.23
CA LEU A 83 -6.51 11.73 -18.12
C LEU A 83 -5.28 11.05 -17.52
N PHE A 84 -4.52 10.38 -18.35
CA PHE A 84 -3.16 9.92 -18.02
C PHE A 84 -2.19 10.39 -19.10
N TYR A 85 -0.98 10.74 -18.69
CA TYR A 85 0.15 10.95 -19.58
C TYR A 85 1.17 9.86 -19.29
N VAL A 86 1.50 9.07 -20.30
CA VAL A 86 2.38 7.91 -20.16
C VAL A 86 3.59 8.09 -21.05
N LYS A 87 4.78 7.97 -20.47
CA LYS A 87 6.04 7.85 -21.18
C LYS A 87 6.42 6.39 -21.32
N ALA A 88 6.90 5.98 -22.48
CA ALA A 88 7.48 4.66 -22.69
C ALA A 88 8.95 4.77 -23.06
N GLY A 89 9.72 3.75 -22.68
CA GLY A 89 11.12 3.66 -23.04
C GLY A 89 11.69 2.29 -22.78
N ASP A 90 12.97 2.17 -23.11
CA ASP A 90 13.80 1.00 -22.83
C ASP A 90 15.11 1.49 -22.22
N ASP A 91 15.65 0.75 -21.26
CA ASP A 91 16.94 1.03 -20.64
C ASP A 91 17.69 -0.27 -20.35
N LYS A 92 18.85 -0.19 -19.68
CA LYS A 92 19.68 -1.39 -19.40
C LYS A 92 18.95 -2.46 -18.55
N GLN A 93 17.89 -2.09 -17.85
CA GLN A 93 17.07 -2.97 -17.02
C GLN A 93 15.82 -3.48 -17.76
N GLY A 94 15.65 -3.12 -19.03
CA GLY A 94 14.55 -3.53 -19.90
C GLY A 94 13.49 -2.45 -20.09
N ALA A 95 12.47 -2.80 -20.88
CA ALA A 95 11.38 -1.93 -21.25
C ALA A 95 10.54 -1.45 -20.06
N TRP A 96 9.97 -0.26 -20.17
CA TRP A 96 9.17 0.35 -19.10
C TRP A 96 8.10 1.31 -19.61
N TYR A 97 7.06 1.48 -18.78
CA TYR A 97 6.13 2.61 -18.83
C TYR A 97 6.27 3.47 -17.58
N MET A 98 5.95 4.75 -17.69
CA MET A 98 5.94 5.66 -16.56
C MET A 98 4.79 6.65 -16.71
N LYS A 99 3.92 6.77 -15.71
CA LYS A 99 2.94 7.86 -15.69
C LYS A 99 3.66 9.16 -15.37
N ILE A 100 3.62 10.14 -16.26
CA ILE A 100 4.22 11.47 -16.09
C ILE A 100 3.19 12.56 -15.78
N GLY A 101 1.91 12.18 -15.71
CA GLY A 101 0.82 13.06 -15.32
C GLY A 101 -0.51 12.29 -15.23
N GLN A 102 -1.42 12.78 -14.38
CA GLN A 102 -2.75 12.21 -14.20
C GLN A 102 -3.75 13.29 -13.76
N PHE A 103 -4.97 13.23 -14.29
CA PHE A 103 -6.11 14.03 -13.82
C PHE A 103 -7.36 13.14 -13.62
N PRO A 104 -8.08 13.22 -12.49
CA PRO A 104 -7.77 13.98 -11.29
C PRO A 104 -6.44 13.59 -10.68
N ALA A 105 -5.88 14.51 -9.90
CA ALA A 105 -4.76 14.18 -9.04
C ALA A 105 -5.08 12.92 -8.25
N TRP A 106 -4.06 12.13 -8.00
CA TRP A 106 -4.18 10.91 -7.22
C TRP A 106 -4.80 11.25 -5.86
N GLU A 107 -6.05 10.85 -5.62
CA GLU A 107 -6.62 10.85 -4.29
C GLU A 107 -6.02 9.69 -3.54
N VAL A 108 -5.02 9.99 -2.71
CA VAL A 108 -4.58 9.02 -1.75
C VAL A 108 -5.67 8.87 -0.68
N SER A 109 -6.47 7.82 -0.77
CA SER A 109 -7.14 7.26 0.40
C SER A 109 -6.18 6.28 1.08
N GLY A 110 -5.78 6.56 2.32
CA GLY A 110 -5.00 5.62 3.12
C GLY A 110 -5.84 4.43 3.59
N ASP A 111 -5.18 3.38 4.08
CA ASP A 111 -5.85 2.30 4.79
C ASP A 111 -6.55 2.83 6.06
N ALA A 112 -7.83 2.49 6.24
CA ALA A 112 -8.64 3.02 7.31
C ALA A 112 -8.20 2.56 8.71
N ASN A 113 -7.69 1.33 8.86
CA ASN A 113 -7.18 0.86 10.14
C ASN A 113 -5.85 1.53 10.48
N VAL A 114 -5.01 1.78 9.48
CA VAL A 114 -3.77 2.55 9.65
C VAL A 114 -4.09 4.01 10.03
N GLU A 115 -5.05 4.66 9.36
CA GLU A 115 -5.49 6.02 9.73
C GLU A 115 -6.06 6.07 11.15
N LEU A 116 -6.82 5.03 11.56
CA LEU A 116 -7.37 4.92 12.91
C LEU A 116 -6.27 4.77 13.97
N LEU A 117 -5.33 3.85 13.76
CA LEU A 117 -4.18 3.63 14.66
C LEU A 117 -3.34 4.90 14.79
N LEU A 118 -3.11 5.60 13.68
CA LEU A 118 -2.31 6.83 13.69
C LEU A 118 -2.99 8.00 14.41
N GLY A 119 -4.31 8.04 14.47
CA GLY A 119 -5.08 9.13 15.07
C GLY A 119 -4.60 10.51 14.61
N LYS A 120 -4.03 11.31 15.53
CA LYS A 120 -3.52 12.66 15.24
C LYS A 120 -2.35 12.67 14.23
N HIS A 121 -1.68 11.55 14.02
CA HIS A 121 -0.54 11.39 13.11
C HIS A 121 -0.96 10.95 11.70
N ALA A 122 -2.26 10.74 11.42
CA ALA A 122 -2.75 10.34 10.10
C ALA A 122 -2.33 11.31 8.98
N GLY A 123 -2.05 12.57 9.32
CA GLY A 123 -1.49 13.56 8.38
C GLY A 123 -0.12 13.16 7.81
N TYR A 124 0.73 12.46 8.56
CA TYR A 124 2.01 11.95 8.05
C TYR A 124 1.82 10.84 7.03
N TYR A 125 0.83 9.97 7.23
CA TYR A 125 0.52 8.89 6.29
C TYR A 125 0.04 9.42 4.95
N LYS A 126 -0.86 10.40 4.97
CA LYS A 126 -1.30 11.09 3.75
C LYS A 126 -0.14 11.75 3.03
N LYS A 127 0.78 12.41 3.75
CA LYS A 127 1.96 13.04 3.14
C LYS A 127 2.93 11.99 2.56
N GLY A 128 3.17 10.89 3.26
CA GLY A 128 4.01 9.78 2.77
C GLY A 128 3.46 9.20 1.47
N LEU A 129 2.17 8.93 1.44
CA LEU A 129 1.49 8.44 0.25
C LEU A 129 1.46 9.46 -0.90
N ILE A 130 1.32 10.75 -0.61
CA ILE A 130 1.44 11.79 -1.64
C ILE A 130 2.84 11.77 -2.22
N CYS A 131 3.88 11.79 -1.37
CA CYS A 131 5.26 11.70 -1.82
C CYS A 131 5.51 10.45 -2.67
N GLU A 132 5.02 9.29 -2.24
CA GLU A 132 5.10 8.03 -3.00
C GLU A 132 4.40 8.15 -4.35
N SER A 133 3.18 8.72 -4.38
CA SER A 133 2.40 8.91 -5.61
C SER A 133 3.05 9.86 -6.61
N GLN A 134 3.90 10.78 -6.15
CA GLN A 134 4.60 11.79 -6.95
C GLN A 134 6.06 11.41 -7.24
N GLY A 135 6.50 10.21 -6.85
CA GLY A 135 7.87 9.78 -7.07
C GLY A 135 8.92 10.47 -6.19
N TYR A 136 8.52 11.09 -5.07
CA TYR A 136 9.42 11.66 -4.08
C TYR A 136 9.82 10.61 -3.04
N GLY A 137 10.73 9.70 -3.41
CA GLY A 137 11.13 8.56 -2.60
C GLY A 137 11.69 8.93 -1.24
N ILE A 138 12.64 9.87 -1.21
CA ILE A 138 13.27 10.32 0.05
C ILE A 138 12.20 10.88 1.00
N GLY A 139 11.26 11.66 0.46
CA GLY A 139 10.14 12.21 1.23
C GLY A 139 9.18 11.13 1.74
N ALA A 140 8.79 10.20 0.86
CA ALA A 140 7.89 9.10 1.19
C ALA A 140 8.48 8.22 2.29
N PHE A 141 9.73 7.80 2.12
CA PHE A 141 10.45 6.99 3.09
C PHE A 141 10.60 7.70 4.43
N GLY A 142 10.93 9.00 4.43
CA GLY A 142 11.00 9.82 5.64
C GLY A 142 9.68 9.86 6.42
N TYR A 143 8.55 10.01 5.73
CA TYR A 143 7.23 9.96 6.37
C TYR A 143 6.89 8.57 6.91
N TYR A 144 7.17 7.48 6.17
CA TYR A 144 6.90 6.12 6.66
C TYR A 144 7.78 5.74 7.85
N ARG A 145 9.06 6.12 7.83
CA ARG A 145 9.93 5.99 9.00
C ARG A 145 9.35 6.69 10.22
N ARG A 146 8.90 7.95 10.04
CA ARG A 146 8.28 8.70 11.14
C ARG A 146 7.01 8.02 11.64
N ILE A 147 6.18 7.51 10.74
CA ILE A 147 4.98 6.76 11.11
C ILE A 147 5.33 5.53 11.94
N VAL A 148 6.29 4.71 11.51
CA VAL A 148 6.69 3.53 12.27
C VAL A 148 7.22 3.93 13.65
N GLU A 149 8.00 5.00 13.76
CA GLU A 149 8.46 5.53 15.06
C GLU A 149 7.30 5.93 16.00
N GLU A 150 6.21 6.49 15.47
CA GLU A 150 5.08 6.96 16.27
C GLU A 150 4.11 5.81 16.66
N VAL A 151 3.97 4.78 15.81
CA VAL A 151 2.99 3.70 16.03
C VAL A 151 3.59 2.43 16.62
N ILE A 152 4.91 2.26 16.61
CA ILE A 152 5.53 0.97 17.01
C ILE A 152 5.13 0.56 18.42
N ASP A 153 5.08 1.49 19.37
CA ASP A 153 4.75 1.16 20.76
C ASP A 153 3.31 0.67 20.89
N GLU A 154 2.37 1.39 20.29
CA GLU A 154 0.96 1.00 20.27
C GLU A 154 0.76 -0.35 19.56
N LEU A 155 1.41 -0.54 18.40
CA LEU A 155 1.35 -1.79 17.66
C LEU A 155 1.88 -2.98 18.47
N LEU A 156 2.99 -2.82 19.20
CA LEU A 156 3.55 -3.88 20.05
C LEU A 156 2.63 -4.21 21.23
N GLU A 157 1.99 -3.21 21.82
CA GLU A 157 0.94 -3.43 22.83
C GLU A 157 -0.25 -4.18 22.25
N GLU A 158 -0.71 -3.81 21.04
CA GLU A 158 -1.82 -4.49 20.38
C GLU A 158 -1.53 -5.96 20.03
N ILE A 159 -0.27 -6.28 19.71
CA ILE A 159 0.16 -7.65 19.43
C ILE A 159 0.11 -8.52 20.70
N ALA A 160 0.39 -7.94 21.88
CA ALA A 160 0.30 -8.66 23.14
C ALA A 160 -1.12 -9.22 23.39
N ASP A 161 -2.16 -8.49 22.95
CA ASP A 161 -3.56 -8.93 23.07
C ASP A 161 -3.88 -10.20 22.27
N LEU A 162 -3.02 -10.57 21.30
CA LEU A 162 -3.20 -11.76 20.47
C LEU A 162 -2.55 -13.02 21.07
N LEU A 163 -1.76 -12.87 22.14
CA LEU A 163 -1.00 -13.95 22.76
C LEU A 163 -1.71 -14.46 24.03
N SER A 164 -1.41 -15.69 24.44
CA SER A 164 -1.95 -16.27 25.67
C SER A 164 -0.95 -17.20 26.37
N GLY A 165 -1.17 -17.46 27.66
CA GLY A 165 -0.38 -18.43 28.43
C GLY A 165 1.11 -18.07 28.52
N GLN A 166 1.98 -19.06 28.24
CA GLN A 166 3.43 -18.90 28.35
C GLN A 166 4.03 -17.96 27.29
N GLU A 167 3.43 -17.93 26.09
CA GLU A 167 3.87 -17.03 25.00
C GLU A 167 3.66 -15.56 25.39
N LEU A 168 2.52 -15.26 26.01
CA LEU A 168 2.22 -13.93 26.52
C LEU A 168 3.20 -13.51 27.62
N ALA A 169 3.52 -14.40 28.56
CA ALA A 169 4.47 -14.10 29.63
C ALA A 169 5.87 -13.77 29.08
N ALA A 170 6.35 -14.54 28.10
CA ALA A 170 7.63 -14.26 27.44
C ALA A 170 7.59 -12.94 26.66
N TYR A 171 6.48 -12.66 25.96
CA TYR A 171 6.31 -11.43 25.20
C TYR A 171 6.23 -10.19 26.10
N GLN A 172 5.52 -10.25 27.23
CA GLN A 172 5.43 -9.13 28.18
C GLN A 172 6.79 -8.74 28.74
N VAL A 173 7.66 -9.71 29.05
CA VAL A 173 9.03 -9.43 29.49
C VAL A 173 9.82 -8.72 28.40
N ALA A 174 9.64 -9.10 27.13
CA ALA A 174 10.29 -8.43 26.01
C ALA A 174 9.70 -7.03 25.77
N LEU A 175 8.39 -6.86 25.89
CA LEU A 175 7.68 -5.57 25.76
C LEU A 175 8.13 -4.57 26.82
N GLU A 176 8.34 -5.00 28.08
CA GLU A 176 8.89 -4.10 29.10
C GLU A 176 10.34 -3.69 28.81
N LYS A 177 11.13 -4.56 28.14
CA LYS A 177 12.48 -4.20 27.70
C LYS A 177 12.47 -3.18 26.57
N THR A 178 11.50 -3.19 25.66
CA THR A 178 11.44 -2.20 24.57
C THR A 178 11.26 -0.77 25.11
N LYS A 179 10.56 -0.62 26.24
CA LYS A 179 10.37 0.68 26.92
C LYS A 179 11.66 1.32 27.43
N THR A 180 12.74 0.54 27.59
CA THR A 180 14.05 1.08 28.02
C THR A 180 14.84 1.76 26.92
N THR A 181 14.42 1.62 25.66
CA THR A 181 15.12 2.15 24.49
C THR A 181 14.22 3.10 23.71
N ILE A 182 14.77 4.23 23.26
CA ILE A 182 14.04 5.18 22.42
C ILE A 182 14.14 4.88 20.92
N VAL A 183 15.09 4.03 20.52
CA VAL A 183 15.37 3.69 19.13
C VAL A 183 14.42 2.58 18.68
N THR A 184 13.54 2.90 17.72
CA THR A 184 12.54 1.97 17.16
C THR A 184 13.15 0.69 16.60
N ALA A 185 14.31 0.80 15.95
CA ALA A 185 15.02 -0.36 15.42
C ALA A 185 15.35 -1.37 16.55
N ASP A 186 15.94 -0.89 17.64
CA ASP A 186 16.29 -1.75 18.78
C ASP A 186 15.05 -2.38 19.44
N LYS A 187 13.94 -1.63 19.54
CA LYS A 187 12.66 -2.15 20.04
C LYS A 187 12.21 -3.35 19.24
N ILE A 188 12.27 -3.25 17.91
CA ILE A 188 11.90 -4.32 16.99
C ILE A 188 12.80 -5.55 17.21
N VAL A 189 14.11 -5.37 17.35
CA VAL A 189 15.05 -6.49 17.57
C VAL A 189 14.71 -7.31 18.81
N ILE A 190 14.23 -6.66 19.87
CA ILE A 190 13.88 -7.32 21.14
C ILE A 190 12.67 -8.25 20.98
N VAL A 191 11.69 -7.89 20.13
CA VAL A 191 10.39 -8.56 20.05
C VAL A 191 10.17 -9.38 18.78
N LYS A 192 11.01 -9.20 17.76
CA LYS A 192 10.84 -9.85 16.44
C LYS A 192 10.64 -11.36 16.57
N ASP A 193 11.38 -12.03 17.45
CA ASP A 193 11.37 -13.50 17.57
C ASP A 193 10.17 -14.04 18.36
N LEU A 194 9.36 -13.15 18.95
CA LEU A 194 8.19 -13.49 19.78
C LEU A 194 6.84 -13.18 19.11
N LEU A 195 6.83 -12.84 17.83
CA LEU A 195 5.59 -12.63 17.08
C LEU A 195 4.78 -13.93 16.93
N PRO A 196 3.44 -13.87 17.09
CA PRO A 196 2.57 -15.01 16.83
C PRO A 196 2.61 -15.43 15.36
N ALA A 197 2.39 -16.72 15.10
CA ALA A 197 2.42 -17.29 13.74
C ALA A 197 1.44 -16.60 12.77
N ILE A 198 0.31 -16.07 13.28
CA ILE A 198 -0.67 -15.34 12.47
C ILE A 198 -0.12 -14.04 11.85
N LEU A 199 0.96 -13.48 12.43
CA LEU A 199 1.66 -12.30 11.91
C LEU A 199 2.92 -12.67 11.12
N ARG A 200 3.15 -13.96 10.85
CA ARG A 200 4.30 -14.47 10.11
C ARG A 200 3.86 -15.29 8.89
N PRO A 201 3.31 -14.65 7.85
CA PRO A 201 2.94 -15.35 6.62
C PRO A 201 4.18 -16.02 6.03
N ASP A 202 4.06 -17.31 5.68
CA ASP A 202 5.15 -18.15 5.18
C ASP A 202 6.41 -18.17 6.06
N GLY A 203 6.25 -17.92 7.37
CA GLY A 203 7.36 -17.84 8.32
C GLY A 203 8.21 -16.56 8.20
N MET A 204 7.85 -15.63 7.31
CA MET A 204 8.52 -14.34 7.18
C MET A 204 8.16 -13.44 8.36
N ASN A 205 9.15 -12.70 8.87
CA ASN A 205 8.98 -11.83 10.01
C ASN A 205 8.86 -10.36 9.55
N PRO A 206 7.66 -9.76 9.58
CA PRO A 206 7.46 -8.43 9.03
C PRO A 206 8.16 -7.35 9.86
N LEU A 207 8.29 -7.54 11.17
CA LEU A 207 9.06 -6.61 12.01
C LEU A 207 10.55 -6.65 11.66
N SER A 208 11.14 -7.83 11.44
CA SER A 208 12.54 -7.92 10.97
C SER A 208 12.75 -7.21 9.63
N ALA A 209 11.78 -7.31 8.71
CA ALA A 209 11.83 -6.60 7.44
C ALA A 209 11.79 -5.07 7.66
N LEU A 210 10.83 -4.56 8.44
CA LEU A 210 10.80 -3.14 8.83
C LEU A 210 12.10 -2.67 9.48
N HIS A 211 12.66 -3.45 10.40
CA HIS A 211 13.94 -3.13 11.02
C HIS A 211 15.05 -2.95 10.01
N SER A 212 15.18 -3.89 9.06
CA SER A 212 16.21 -3.83 8.02
C SER A 212 16.07 -2.57 7.17
N THR A 213 14.84 -2.23 6.77
CA THR A 213 14.54 -1.05 5.97
C THR A 213 14.81 0.24 6.76
N LEU A 214 14.40 0.33 8.03
CA LEU A 214 14.59 1.52 8.87
C LEU A 214 16.06 1.76 9.27
N SER A 215 16.85 0.69 9.34
CA SER A 215 18.27 0.74 9.69
C SER A 215 19.14 1.14 8.50
N GLN A 216 18.66 0.92 7.28
CA GLN A 216 19.26 1.51 6.09
C GLN A 216 19.05 3.03 6.13
N GLY A 217 20.14 3.78 6.28
CA GLY A 217 20.09 5.24 6.25
C GLY A 217 19.83 5.74 4.83
N LEU A 218 19.30 6.97 4.71
CA LEU A 218 19.11 7.70 3.44
C LEU A 218 20.42 8.02 2.68
N HIS A 219 21.57 7.47 3.09
CA HIS A 219 22.87 8.09 2.88
C HIS A 219 23.55 7.81 1.53
N ALA A 220 22.93 7.09 0.60
CA ALA A 220 23.49 6.91 -0.74
C ALA A 220 22.48 6.43 -1.79
N GLU A 221 21.18 6.49 -1.51
CA GLU A 221 20.15 5.89 -2.35
C GLU A 221 19.51 6.92 -3.28
N SER A 222 19.17 6.49 -4.49
CA SER A 222 18.43 7.34 -5.44
C SER A 222 16.99 7.55 -4.96
N ASP A 223 16.30 8.55 -5.49
CA ASP A 223 14.85 8.69 -5.22
C ASP A 223 14.08 7.43 -5.67
N GLU A 224 14.52 6.75 -6.73
CA GLU A 224 13.92 5.47 -7.17
C GLU A 224 14.08 4.37 -6.11
N ASP A 225 15.28 4.19 -5.56
CA ASP A 225 15.52 3.20 -4.50
C ASP A 225 14.72 3.52 -3.22
N CYS A 226 14.68 4.80 -2.83
CA CYS A 226 13.90 5.25 -1.68
C CYS A 226 12.39 5.06 -1.87
N LEU A 227 11.87 5.15 -3.11
CA LEU A 227 10.47 4.84 -3.41
C LEU A 227 10.17 3.36 -3.17
N ASP A 228 11.06 2.47 -3.62
CA ASP A 228 10.88 1.03 -3.43
C ASP A 228 10.95 0.67 -1.94
N LEU A 229 11.87 1.25 -1.18
CA LEU A 229 11.89 1.09 0.29
C LEU A 229 10.64 1.65 0.96
N ALA A 230 10.16 2.80 0.52
CA ALA A 230 8.96 3.44 1.05
C ALA A 230 7.71 2.56 0.85
N GLU A 231 7.52 2.04 -0.36
CA GLU A 231 6.41 1.13 -0.70
C GLU A 231 6.46 -0.14 0.17
N ASN A 232 7.62 -0.79 0.24
CA ASN A 232 7.82 -1.98 1.07
C ASN A 232 7.50 -1.72 2.55
N CYS A 233 7.98 -0.59 3.10
CA CYS A 233 7.66 -0.16 4.47
C CYS A 233 6.15 0.01 4.67
N ARG A 234 5.47 0.67 3.72
CA ARG A 234 4.02 0.89 3.78
C ARG A 234 3.27 -0.45 3.75
N GLU A 235 3.60 -1.34 2.83
CA GLU A 235 2.89 -2.62 2.66
C GLU A 235 3.01 -3.48 3.92
N ILE A 236 4.20 -3.57 4.50
CA ILE A 236 4.41 -4.32 5.74
C ILE A 236 3.62 -3.70 6.90
N LEU A 237 3.65 -2.37 7.03
CA LEU A 237 2.88 -1.67 8.07
C LEU A 237 1.38 -1.92 7.91
N VAL A 238 0.83 -1.73 6.71
CA VAL A 238 -0.59 -1.95 6.41
C VAL A 238 -0.98 -3.38 6.72
N PHE A 239 -0.16 -4.36 6.32
CA PHE A 239 -0.38 -5.77 6.64
C PHE A 239 -0.47 -6.01 8.14
N LEU A 240 0.53 -5.55 8.92
CA LEU A 240 0.57 -5.77 10.37
C LEU A 240 -0.66 -5.18 11.06
N VAL A 241 -1.00 -3.93 10.78
CA VAL A 241 -2.13 -3.24 11.39
C VAL A 241 -3.45 -3.93 11.04
N ASN A 242 -3.65 -4.27 9.76
CA ASN A 242 -4.87 -4.96 9.32
C ASN A 242 -5.00 -6.36 9.93
N GLN A 243 -3.91 -7.11 10.00
CA GLN A 243 -3.93 -8.47 10.53
C GLN A 243 -4.20 -8.47 12.03
N VAL A 244 -3.64 -7.51 12.78
CA VAL A 244 -3.93 -7.32 14.21
C VAL A 244 -5.40 -6.95 14.42
N ALA A 245 -5.90 -5.95 13.69
CA ALA A 245 -7.30 -5.52 13.76
C ALA A 245 -8.28 -6.66 13.44
N ALA A 246 -8.02 -7.40 12.35
CA ALA A 246 -8.84 -8.54 11.94
C ALA A 246 -8.83 -9.67 12.98
N SER A 247 -7.67 -9.97 13.57
CA SER A 247 -7.53 -11.00 14.60
C SER A 247 -8.30 -10.63 15.88
N LYS A 248 -8.18 -9.37 16.32
CA LYS A 248 -8.95 -8.84 17.47
C LYS A 248 -10.46 -8.90 17.22
N GLN A 249 -10.92 -8.49 16.04
CA GLN A 249 -12.34 -8.51 15.69
C GLN A 249 -12.91 -9.94 15.61
N THR A 250 -12.12 -10.87 15.06
CA THR A 250 -12.49 -12.29 14.97
C THR A 250 -12.62 -12.89 16.38
N ALA A 251 -11.65 -12.66 17.26
CA ALA A 251 -11.70 -13.13 18.64
C ALA A 251 -12.93 -12.56 19.38
N LYS A 252 -13.18 -11.25 19.29
CA LYS A 252 -14.34 -10.59 19.93
C LYS A 252 -15.68 -11.16 19.45
N SER A 253 -15.85 -11.30 18.13
CA SER A 253 -17.10 -11.80 17.54
C SER A 253 -17.35 -13.28 17.88
N PHE A 254 -16.30 -14.10 17.91
CA PHE A 254 -16.37 -15.48 18.33
C PHE A 254 -16.77 -15.61 19.81
N THR A 255 -16.10 -14.88 20.72
CA THR A 255 -16.44 -14.88 22.15
C THR A 255 -17.87 -14.41 22.39
N ALA A 256 -18.32 -13.36 21.69
CA ALA A 256 -19.70 -12.87 21.79
C ALA A 256 -20.72 -13.93 21.34
N SER A 257 -20.44 -14.66 20.26
CA SER A 257 -21.32 -15.72 19.75
C SER A 257 -21.36 -16.92 20.71
N MET A 258 -20.21 -17.30 21.26
CA MET A 258 -20.11 -18.37 22.26
C MET A 258 -20.86 -18.04 23.55
N ARG A 259 -20.74 -16.81 24.07
CA ARG A 259 -21.50 -16.36 25.24
C ARG A 259 -23.01 -16.46 25.01
N LYS A 260 -23.50 -15.95 23.87
CA LYS A 260 -24.92 -16.07 23.49
C LYS A 260 -25.42 -17.52 23.43
N LEU A 261 -24.59 -18.47 22.97
CA LEU A 261 -24.95 -19.88 22.95
C LEU A 261 -24.99 -20.50 24.35
N LEU A 262 -24.02 -20.16 25.21
CA LEU A 262 -23.96 -20.64 26.58
C LEU A 262 -25.13 -20.09 27.42
N ASP A 263 -25.47 -18.82 27.26
CA ASP A 263 -26.59 -18.16 27.95
C ASP A 263 -27.94 -18.77 27.54
N LYS A 264 -28.14 -19.04 26.24
CA LYS A 264 -29.35 -19.76 25.78
C LYS A 264 -29.45 -21.19 26.32
N LYS A 265 -28.31 -21.83 26.58
CA LYS A 265 -28.26 -23.21 27.11
C LYS A 265 -28.56 -23.23 28.61
N SER A 266 -28.11 -22.23 29.37
CA SER A 266 -28.44 -22.10 30.79
C SER A 266 -29.91 -21.75 31.03
N GLU A 267 -30.51 -20.91 30.19
CA GLU A 267 -31.95 -20.59 30.23
C GLU A 267 -32.83 -21.83 29.96
N LYS A 268 -32.43 -22.68 29.00
CA LYS A 268 -33.15 -23.93 28.67
C LYS A 268 -33.02 -25.03 29.73
N ASN A 269 -31.98 -25.01 30.55
CA ASN A 269 -31.78 -26.00 31.61
C ASN A 269 -32.46 -25.60 32.94
N ASN A 270 -32.95 -24.37 33.04
CA ASN A 270 -33.66 -23.83 34.20
C ASN A 270 -35.19 -23.70 33.97
N SER A 271 -35.71 -24.24 32.86
CA SER A 271 -37.14 -24.36 32.53
C SER A 271 -37.54 -25.83 32.47
#